data_AF-A0A954V0L7-F1
#
_entry.id   AF-A0A954V0L7-F1
#
_cell.length_a   1.000
_cell.length_b   1.000
_cell.length_c   1.000
_cell.angle_alpha   90.00
_cell.angle_beta   90.00
_cell.angle_gamma   90.00
#
_symmetry.space_group_name_H-M   'P 1'
#
loop_
_entity.id
_entity.type
_entity.pdbx_description
1 polymer ?
#
loop_
_entity_poly.entity_id
_entity_poly.type
_entity_poly.pdbx_seq_one_letter_code
_entity_poly.pdbx_strand_id
1 'polypeptide(L)'
;MVERTSAQERIKDETAFARGLASRHLRGIIWERFFQAAIAIGIIALLALMFNVVNRIFGVIAVQEAIHPSELSDVPLEELTSDQLSALLVEHLPSGARVLVRDSLLGGADNYNANRTLTMSQFLPGVTLPESVAQLTLSDLQPEDTQALLVAAMDQNTLLEEVYTQVVGRDVVGSWPLTEALFNRGAIETEVAADHPNATLQWNSWLDPQFLVDSMSNTPANTGIRTAFLGTLWVLVLTLLVAFPLGVGTAIYLEEYSTGDNWLERFIETNIRNLAGVPSIIYGLLGLAIFVRALEGITQGRTVISAALTMAL
;
A
#
# COMPACT_ATOMS: atom_id res chain seq x y z
N MET A 1 76.52 22.71 -5.90
CA MET A 1 75.86 23.59 -6.90
C MET A 1 74.57 22.94 -7.46
N VAL A 2 73.77 22.22 -6.65
CA VAL A 2 72.61 21.43 -7.14
C VAL A 2 71.28 21.86 -6.49
N GLU A 3 71.29 22.82 -5.57
CA GLU A 3 70.11 23.19 -4.76
C GLU A 3 69.29 24.38 -5.31
N ARG A 4 69.73 25.01 -6.40
CA ARG A 4 69.02 26.17 -7.00
C ARG A 4 67.99 25.79 -8.07
N THR A 5 67.95 24.53 -8.51
CA THR A 5 67.09 24.09 -9.61
C THR A 5 65.63 23.83 -9.17
N SER A 6 65.40 23.48 -7.89
CA SER A 6 64.07 23.12 -7.36
C SER A 6 63.14 24.32 -7.12
N ALA A 7 63.69 25.50 -6.78
CA ALA A 7 62.91 26.71 -6.56
C ALA A 7 62.37 27.30 -7.87
N GLN A 8 63.17 27.28 -8.95
CA GLN A 8 62.77 27.81 -10.25
C GLN A 8 61.71 26.96 -10.96
N GLU A 9 61.67 25.66 -10.69
CA GLU A 9 60.66 24.74 -11.22
C GLU A 9 59.30 24.92 -10.53
N ARG A 10 59.29 25.14 -9.21
CA ARG A 10 58.08 25.57 -8.47
C ARG A 10 57.52 26.93 -8.91
N ILE A 11 58.38 27.91 -9.22
CA ILE A 11 57.96 29.24 -9.67
C ILE A 11 57.36 29.21 -11.10
N LYS A 12 57.83 28.30 -11.97
CA LYS A 12 57.19 28.06 -13.28
C LYS A 12 55.77 27.52 -13.11
N ASP A 13 55.55 26.67 -12.11
CA ASP A 13 54.23 26.14 -11.78
C ASP A 13 53.30 27.22 -11.21
N GLU A 14 53.81 28.14 -10.37
CA GLU A 14 53.01 29.28 -9.85
C GLU A 14 52.51 30.22 -10.95
N THR A 15 53.34 30.56 -11.94
CA THR A 15 52.92 31.44 -13.05
C THR A 15 52.00 30.73 -14.06
N ALA A 16 52.09 29.41 -14.20
CA ALA A 16 51.16 28.60 -14.98
C ALA A 16 49.83 28.42 -14.26
N PHE A 17 49.88 28.18 -12.94
CA PHE A 17 48.73 28.11 -12.04
C PHE A 17 47.97 29.43 -11.97
N ALA A 18 48.67 30.56 -11.80
CA ALA A 18 48.08 31.91 -11.78
C ALA A 18 47.39 32.27 -13.11
N ARG A 19 47.96 31.85 -14.25
CA ARG A 19 47.32 32.03 -15.58
C ARG A 19 46.03 31.23 -15.73
N GLY A 20 45.94 30.05 -15.12
CA GLY A 20 44.75 29.21 -15.13
C GLY A 20 43.70 29.59 -14.07
N LEU A 21 44.09 30.33 -13.03
CA LEU A 21 43.24 30.59 -11.86
C LEU A 21 41.96 31.35 -12.20
N ALA A 22 42.04 32.41 -13.01
CA ALA A 22 40.87 33.19 -13.43
C ALA A 22 39.88 32.34 -14.25
N SER A 23 40.37 31.49 -15.16
CA SER A 23 39.52 30.58 -15.94
C SER A 23 38.87 29.51 -15.06
N ARG A 24 39.58 28.99 -14.06
CA ARG A 24 39.04 28.02 -13.09
C ARG A 24 38.00 28.65 -12.17
N HIS A 25 38.21 29.88 -11.71
CA HIS A 25 37.23 30.63 -10.93
C HIS A 25 35.96 30.91 -11.74
N LEU A 26 36.10 31.34 -13.00
CA LEU A 26 34.94 31.54 -13.89
C LEU A 26 34.16 30.24 -14.13
N ARG A 27 34.85 29.14 -14.44
CA ARG A 27 34.22 27.82 -14.57
C ARG A 27 33.55 27.39 -13.26
N GLY A 28 34.20 27.61 -12.13
CA GLY A 28 33.66 27.33 -10.80
C GLY A 28 32.37 28.09 -10.52
N ILE A 29 32.34 29.41 -10.80
CA ILE A 29 31.15 30.25 -10.64
C ILE A 29 30.03 29.78 -11.58
N ILE A 30 30.34 29.44 -12.84
CA ILE A 30 29.33 28.94 -13.79
C ILE A 30 28.71 27.64 -13.26
N TRP A 31 29.53 26.68 -12.81
CA TRP A 31 29.05 25.44 -12.23
C TRP A 31 28.25 25.66 -10.94
N GLU A 32 28.72 26.54 -10.05
CA GLU A 32 28.01 26.88 -8.82
C GLU A 32 26.62 27.46 -9.12
N ARG A 33 26.52 28.40 -10.06
CA ARG A 33 25.24 28.98 -10.50
C ARG A 33 24.33 27.95 -11.16
N PHE A 34 24.90 27.06 -11.96
CA PHE A 34 24.16 25.95 -12.56
C PHE A 34 23.56 25.03 -11.50
N PHE A 35 24.36 24.59 -10.52
CA PHE A 35 23.87 23.74 -9.42
C PHE A 35 22.85 24.46 -8.54
N GLN A 36 23.05 25.74 -8.21
CA GLN A 36 22.06 26.55 -7.48
C GLN A 36 20.74 26.65 -8.25
N ALA A 37 20.78 26.88 -9.56
CA ALA A 37 19.59 26.91 -10.40
C ALA A 37 18.90 25.54 -10.45
N ALA A 38 19.66 24.45 -10.59
CA ALA A 38 19.12 23.09 -10.59
C ALA A 38 18.42 22.76 -9.25
N ILE A 39 19.00 23.14 -8.12
CA ILE A 39 18.39 22.99 -6.79
C ILE A 39 17.12 23.83 -6.69
N ALA A 40 17.14 25.08 -7.16
CA ALA A 40 15.96 25.95 -7.14
C ALA A 40 14.81 25.38 -7.99
N ILE A 41 15.11 24.88 -9.19
CA ILE A 41 14.13 24.19 -10.05
C ILE A 41 13.59 22.95 -9.33
N GLY A 42 14.46 22.15 -8.71
CA GLY A 42 14.06 20.97 -7.94
C GLY A 42 13.11 21.32 -6.79
N ILE A 43 13.39 22.39 -6.05
CA ILE A 43 12.52 22.89 -4.96
C ILE A 43 11.17 23.35 -5.52
N ILE A 44 11.16 24.12 -6.62
CA ILE A 44 9.91 24.57 -7.25
C ILE A 44 9.08 23.39 -7.72
N ALA A 45 9.71 22.39 -8.34
CA ALA A 45 9.04 21.16 -8.77
C ALA A 45 8.45 20.39 -7.59
N LEU A 46 9.20 20.27 -6.48
CA LEU A 46 8.73 19.62 -5.26
C LEU A 46 7.55 20.37 -4.63
N LEU A 47 7.61 21.70 -4.59
CA LEU A 47 6.49 22.53 -4.12
C LEU A 47 5.25 22.37 -5.00
N ALA A 48 5.41 22.33 -6.32
CA ALA A 48 4.32 22.09 -7.25
C ALA A 48 3.72 20.68 -7.09
N LEU A 49 4.55 19.67 -6.84
CA LEU A 49 4.09 18.31 -6.53
C LEU A 49 3.32 18.28 -5.21
N MET A 50 3.88 18.89 -4.16
CA MET A 50 3.23 18.99 -2.85
C MET A 50 1.88 19.68 -2.95
N PHE A 51 1.80 20.78 -3.70
CA PHE A 51 0.54 21.47 -3.97
C PHE A 51 -0.46 20.58 -4.68
N ASN A 52 -0.05 19.84 -5.72
CA ASN A 52 -0.93 18.89 -6.41
C ASN A 52 -1.43 17.78 -5.49
N VAL A 53 -0.59 17.28 -4.60
CA VAL A 53 -0.95 16.25 -3.61
C VAL A 53 -1.99 16.80 -2.64
N VAL A 54 -1.72 17.95 -2.01
CA VAL A 54 -2.66 18.61 -1.09
C VAL A 54 -3.98 18.93 -1.78
N ASN A 55 -3.93 19.43 -3.02
CA ASN A 55 -5.12 19.76 -3.80
C ASN A 55 -6.00 18.54 -4.09
N ARG A 56 -5.41 17.34 -4.23
CA ARG A 56 -6.13 16.09 -4.48
C ARG A 56 -6.63 15.41 -3.20
N ILE A 57 -5.93 15.60 -2.08
CA ILE A 57 -6.30 15.01 -0.78
C ILE A 57 -7.52 15.70 -0.16
N PHE A 58 -7.56 17.03 -0.27
CA PHE A 58 -8.62 17.83 0.32
C PHE A 58 -9.57 18.33 -0.76
N GLY A 59 -10.85 18.41 -0.44
CA GLY A 59 -11.85 18.85 -1.41
C GLY A 59 -13.25 18.82 -0.87
N VAL A 60 -14.19 18.96 -1.79
CA VAL A 60 -15.62 18.77 -1.54
C VAL A 60 -16.08 17.57 -2.34
N ILE A 61 -16.91 16.75 -1.72
CA ILE A 61 -17.54 15.62 -2.38
C ILE A 61 -19.06 15.77 -2.27
N ALA A 62 -19.74 15.35 -3.31
CA ALA A 62 -21.18 15.17 -3.33
C ALA A 62 -21.47 13.73 -2.92
N VAL A 63 -22.21 13.56 -1.83
CA VAL A 63 -22.57 12.22 -1.35
C VAL A 63 -24.07 12.09 -1.25
N GLN A 64 -24.56 10.99 -1.79
CA GLN A 64 -25.94 10.55 -1.66
C GLN A 64 -25.97 9.16 -1.02
N GLU A 65 -27.07 8.82 -0.39
CA GLU A 65 -27.34 7.45 0.03
C GLU A 65 -27.57 6.60 -1.22
N ALA A 66 -27.01 5.40 -1.27
CA ALA A 66 -27.20 4.51 -2.41
C ALA A 66 -28.66 4.05 -2.49
N ILE A 67 -29.26 3.76 -1.33
CA ILE A 67 -30.69 3.49 -1.17
C ILE A 67 -31.14 4.18 0.12
N HIS A 68 -32.20 5.00 0.04
CA HIS A 68 -32.74 5.66 1.24
C HIS A 68 -33.35 4.64 2.21
N PRO A 69 -33.14 4.75 3.54
CA PRO A 69 -33.68 3.80 4.52
C PRO A 69 -35.20 3.59 4.43
N SER A 70 -35.94 4.64 4.06
CA SER A 70 -37.39 4.57 3.85
C SER A 70 -37.82 3.76 2.63
N GLU A 71 -36.92 3.49 1.68
CA GLU A 71 -37.18 2.61 0.54
C GLU A 71 -36.97 1.13 0.89
N LEU A 72 -36.18 0.86 1.94
CA LEU A 72 -35.87 -0.50 2.40
C LEU A 72 -36.92 -1.03 3.37
N SER A 73 -37.53 -0.17 4.19
CA SER A 73 -38.58 -0.57 5.12
C SER A 73 -39.49 0.60 5.51
N ASP A 74 -40.76 0.30 5.76
CA ASP A 74 -41.74 1.25 6.31
C ASP A 74 -41.50 1.53 7.81
N VAL A 75 -40.70 0.69 8.47
CA VAL A 75 -40.33 0.78 9.89
C VAL A 75 -38.84 1.16 9.99
N PRO A 76 -38.43 1.97 10.98
CA PRO A 76 -37.01 2.30 11.18
C PRO A 76 -36.14 1.04 11.23
N LEU A 77 -34.97 1.07 10.58
CA LEU A 77 -34.08 -0.09 10.46
C LEU A 77 -33.61 -0.59 11.84
N GLU A 78 -33.57 0.30 12.83
CA GLU A 78 -33.22 0.03 14.23
C GLU A 78 -34.23 -0.87 14.96
N GLU A 79 -35.46 -0.93 14.46
CA GLU A 79 -36.53 -1.76 15.05
C GLU A 79 -36.65 -3.13 14.37
N LEU A 80 -35.91 -3.38 13.28
CA LEU A 80 -35.94 -4.64 12.53
C LEU A 80 -35.21 -5.76 13.28
N THR A 81 -35.75 -6.98 13.19
CA THR A 81 -35.13 -8.17 13.80
C THR A 81 -33.90 -8.64 13.01
N SER A 82 -33.03 -9.45 13.64
CA SER A 82 -31.87 -10.04 12.96
C SER A 82 -32.24 -10.82 11.69
N ASP A 83 -33.40 -11.49 11.69
CA ASP A 83 -33.90 -12.21 10.51
C ASP A 83 -34.28 -11.26 9.38
N GLN A 84 -34.87 -10.11 9.69
CA GLN A 84 -35.25 -9.09 8.71
C GLN A 84 -34.03 -8.35 8.15
N LEU A 85 -33.07 -8.00 9.01
CA LEU A 85 -31.82 -7.34 8.61
C LEU A 85 -30.96 -8.26 7.72
N SER A 86 -30.83 -9.53 8.10
CA SER A 86 -30.11 -10.52 7.28
C SER A 86 -30.80 -10.81 5.95
N ALA A 87 -32.14 -10.82 5.91
CA ALA A 87 -32.88 -10.92 4.65
C ALA A 87 -32.59 -9.75 3.71
N LEU A 88 -32.65 -8.51 4.23
CA LEU A 88 -32.32 -7.28 3.49
C LEU A 88 -30.90 -7.31 2.92
N LEU A 89 -29.91 -7.76 3.70
CA LEU A 89 -28.53 -7.93 3.23
C LEU A 89 -28.45 -8.92 2.07
N VAL A 90 -29.09 -10.09 2.18
CA VAL A 90 -29.03 -11.12 1.13
C VAL A 90 -29.77 -10.68 -0.14
N GLU A 91 -30.88 -9.95 0.02
CA GLU A 91 -31.68 -9.43 -1.09
C GLU A 91 -30.93 -8.37 -1.91
N HIS A 92 -30.34 -7.38 -1.23
CA HIS A 92 -29.64 -6.29 -1.90
C HIS A 92 -28.16 -6.60 -2.21
N LEU A 93 -27.57 -7.63 -1.59
CA LEU A 93 -26.18 -8.07 -1.82
C LEU A 93 -26.08 -9.59 -2.04
N PRO A 94 -26.67 -10.16 -3.10
CA PRO A 94 -26.69 -11.60 -3.31
C PRO A 94 -25.29 -12.23 -3.47
N SER A 95 -24.33 -11.48 -4.02
CA SER A 95 -22.91 -11.89 -4.10
C SER A 95 -22.06 -11.33 -2.95
N GLY A 96 -22.48 -10.20 -2.36
CA GLY A 96 -21.76 -9.50 -1.30
C GLY A 96 -22.00 -10.09 0.09
N ALA A 97 -23.17 -10.62 0.38
CA ALA A 97 -23.51 -11.23 1.67
C ALA A 97 -22.57 -12.40 2.01
N ARG A 98 -22.17 -13.21 1.02
CA ARG A 98 -21.19 -14.28 1.22
C ARG A 98 -19.79 -13.74 1.55
N VAL A 99 -19.42 -12.63 0.94
CA VAL A 99 -18.17 -11.92 1.20
C VAL A 99 -18.19 -11.31 2.60
N LEU A 100 -19.34 -10.82 3.04
CA LEU A 100 -19.55 -10.22 4.36
C LEU A 100 -19.44 -11.25 5.47
N VAL A 101 -20.04 -12.44 5.29
CA VAL A 101 -19.83 -13.60 6.19
C VAL A 101 -18.34 -13.93 6.29
N ARG A 102 -17.62 -13.94 5.16
CA ARG A 102 -16.18 -14.20 5.16
C ARG A 102 -15.41 -13.11 5.91
N ASP A 103 -15.61 -11.85 5.58
CA ASP A 103 -14.80 -10.73 6.09
C ASP A 103 -15.12 -10.43 7.56
N SER A 104 -16.38 -10.49 7.96
CA SER A 104 -16.83 -10.24 9.34
C SER A 104 -16.40 -11.35 10.31
N LEU A 105 -16.33 -12.60 9.84
CA LEU A 105 -16.04 -13.74 10.73
C LEU A 105 -14.56 -14.13 10.79
N LEU A 106 -13.74 -13.77 9.79
CA LEU A 106 -12.32 -14.14 9.74
C LEU A 106 -11.35 -13.06 10.20
N GLY A 107 -11.82 -11.83 10.49
CA GLY A 107 -10.93 -10.73 10.89
C GLY A 107 -9.76 -10.49 9.92
N GLY A 108 -9.95 -10.84 8.64
CA GLY A 108 -8.94 -10.71 7.58
C GLY A 108 -7.72 -11.64 7.68
N ALA A 109 -7.71 -12.66 8.55
CA ALA A 109 -6.46 -13.35 8.89
C ALA A 109 -5.98 -14.44 7.91
N ASP A 110 -6.83 -15.15 7.13
CA ASP A 110 -6.34 -16.26 6.28
C ASP A 110 -7.20 -16.55 5.02
N ASN A 111 -7.41 -15.53 4.19
CA ASN A 111 -8.32 -15.60 3.02
C ASN A 111 -7.90 -16.54 1.87
N TYR A 112 -6.65 -17.02 1.83
CA TYR A 112 -6.11 -17.74 0.65
C TYR A 112 -6.53 -19.22 0.59
N ASN A 113 -6.56 -19.93 1.73
CA ASN A 113 -6.89 -21.36 1.80
C ASN A 113 -8.36 -21.62 2.20
N ALA A 114 -8.99 -20.63 2.84
CA ALA A 114 -10.34 -20.70 3.37
C ALA A 114 -11.42 -20.95 2.29
N ASN A 115 -11.22 -20.37 1.10
CA ASN A 115 -12.26 -20.31 0.06
C ASN A 115 -12.45 -21.60 -0.77
N ARG A 116 -11.60 -22.62 -0.62
CA ARG A 116 -11.61 -23.78 -1.55
C ARG A 116 -11.70 -25.16 -0.91
N THR A 117 -11.40 -25.31 0.39
CA THR A 117 -11.21 -26.66 0.96
C THR A 117 -11.74 -26.86 2.38
N LEU A 118 -12.10 -25.81 3.11
CA LEU A 118 -12.60 -25.92 4.48
C LEU A 118 -14.13 -25.94 4.51
N THR A 119 -14.71 -26.84 5.30
CA THR A 119 -16.16 -26.85 5.59
C THR A 119 -16.49 -25.76 6.61
N MET A 120 -17.71 -25.23 6.63
CA MET A 120 -18.11 -24.16 7.56
C MET A 120 -17.87 -24.49 9.05
N SER A 121 -18.04 -25.75 9.45
CA SER A 121 -17.70 -26.23 10.80
C SER A 121 -16.20 -26.13 11.14
N GLN A 122 -15.33 -26.32 10.16
CA GLN A 122 -13.88 -26.13 10.31
C GLN A 122 -13.49 -24.66 10.18
N PHE A 123 -14.27 -23.90 9.42
CA PHE A 123 -14.07 -22.48 9.14
C PHE A 123 -14.47 -21.59 10.33
N LEU A 124 -15.49 -21.98 11.11
CA LEU A 124 -16.03 -21.22 12.24
C LEU A 124 -16.00 -22.05 13.54
N PRO A 125 -14.83 -22.28 14.14
CA PRO A 125 -14.74 -23.00 15.40
C PRO A 125 -15.41 -22.19 16.53
N GLY A 126 -16.58 -22.64 16.99
CA GLY A 126 -17.29 -22.05 18.13
C GLY A 126 -18.65 -21.41 17.83
N VAL A 127 -19.04 -21.31 16.55
CA VAL A 127 -20.39 -20.88 16.16
C VAL A 127 -21.31 -22.10 16.07
N THR A 128 -22.49 -22.03 16.70
CA THR A 128 -23.51 -23.09 16.59
C THR A 128 -24.19 -23.01 15.24
N LEU A 129 -23.68 -23.79 14.28
CA LEU A 129 -24.17 -23.82 12.90
C LEU A 129 -25.28 -24.87 12.72
N PRO A 130 -26.30 -24.61 11.90
CA PRO A 130 -27.21 -25.65 11.42
C PRO A 130 -26.44 -26.77 10.71
N GLU A 131 -26.85 -28.03 10.91
CA GLU A 131 -26.17 -29.19 10.30
C GLU A 131 -26.11 -29.13 8.77
N SER A 132 -27.11 -28.51 8.14
CA SER A 132 -27.18 -28.31 6.69
C SER A 132 -26.07 -27.40 6.16
N VAL A 133 -25.64 -26.41 6.94
CA VAL A 133 -24.65 -25.40 6.52
C VAL A 133 -23.24 -25.77 6.98
N ALA A 134 -23.13 -26.48 8.11
CA ALA A 134 -21.86 -26.89 8.71
C ALA A 134 -20.94 -27.71 7.79
N GLN A 135 -21.51 -28.42 6.80
CA GLN A 135 -20.78 -29.26 5.85
C GLN A 135 -20.50 -28.58 4.50
N LEU A 136 -21.11 -27.41 4.25
CA LEU A 136 -20.94 -26.69 3.00
C LEU A 136 -19.61 -25.93 2.98
N THR A 137 -19.13 -25.64 1.77
CA THR A 137 -18.01 -24.72 1.53
C THR A 137 -18.54 -23.33 1.19
N LEU A 138 -17.72 -22.27 1.33
CA LEU A 138 -18.14 -20.89 1.05
C LEU A 138 -18.66 -20.70 -0.39
N SER A 139 -18.12 -21.46 -1.36
CA SER A 139 -18.56 -21.43 -2.76
C SER A 139 -19.92 -22.07 -3.00
N ASP A 140 -20.32 -23.03 -2.16
CA ASP A 140 -21.54 -23.83 -2.36
C ASP A 140 -22.76 -23.24 -1.63
N LEU A 141 -22.56 -22.20 -0.81
CA LEU A 141 -23.64 -21.55 -0.05
C LEU A 141 -24.72 -20.99 -0.98
N GLN A 142 -25.99 -21.34 -0.71
CA GLN A 142 -27.14 -20.66 -1.31
C GLN A 142 -27.47 -19.37 -0.54
N PRO A 143 -28.27 -18.46 -1.13
CA PRO A 143 -28.72 -17.24 -0.44
C PRO A 143 -29.41 -17.53 0.91
N GLU A 144 -30.24 -18.58 0.97
CA GLU A 144 -30.94 -19.02 2.19
C GLU A 144 -29.96 -19.48 3.29
N ASP A 145 -28.93 -20.25 2.93
CA ASP A 145 -27.90 -20.71 3.86
C ASP A 145 -27.05 -19.53 4.39
N THR A 146 -26.85 -18.51 3.55
CA THR A 146 -26.09 -17.30 3.89
C THR A 146 -26.84 -16.47 4.93
N GLN A 147 -28.17 -16.36 4.82
CA GLN A 147 -28.99 -15.68 5.82
C GLN A 147 -28.90 -16.38 7.18
N ALA A 148 -29.05 -17.71 7.21
CA ALA A 148 -28.94 -18.49 8.43
C ALA A 148 -27.55 -18.35 9.09
N LEU A 149 -26.49 -18.25 8.29
CA LEU A 149 -25.14 -17.98 8.77
C LEU A 149 -24.99 -16.60 9.40
N LEU A 150 -25.51 -15.56 8.74
CA LEU A 150 -25.44 -14.19 9.24
C LEU A 150 -26.14 -14.06 10.60
N VAL A 151 -27.34 -14.65 10.74
CA VAL A 151 -28.09 -14.65 12.01
C VAL A 151 -27.37 -15.44 13.10
N ALA A 152 -26.75 -16.57 12.76
CA ALA A 152 -26.03 -17.40 13.72
C ALA A 152 -24.70 -16.79 14.17
N ALA A 153 -24.07 -15.99 13.32
CA ALA A 153 -22.69 -15.54 13.51
C ALA A 153 -22.55 -14.07 13.92
N MET A 154 -23.57 -13.23 13.70
CA MET A 154 -23.53 -11.79 13.95
C MET A 154 -24.71 -11.36 14.84
N ASP A 155 -24.48 -10.40 15.74
CA ASP A 155 -25.56 -9.81 16.53
C ASP A 155 -26.33 -8.75 15.73
N GLN A 156 -27.50 -8.36 16.25
CA GLN A 156 -28.39 -7.41 15.59
C GLN A 156 -27.71 -6.06 15.31
N ASN A 157 -26.83 -5.58 16.19
CA ASN A 157 -26.18 -4.28 16.00
C ASN A 157 -25.14 -4.35 14.88
N THR A 158 -24.34 -5.42 14.80
CA THR A 158 -23.40 -5.59 13.69
C THR A 158 -24.12 -5.82 12.37
N LEU A 159 -25.23 -6.57 12.35
CA LEU A 159 -26.06 -6.71 11.14
C LEU A 159 -26.63 -5.36 10.68
N LEU A 160 -27.09 -4.54 11.63
CA LEU A 160 -27.57 -3.19 11.35
C LEU A 160 -26.47 -2.30 10.77
N GLU A 161 -25.28 -2.30 11.39
CA GLU A 161 -24.13 -1.55 10.90
C GLU A 161 -23.75 -1.94 9.46
N GLU A 162 -23.81 -3.23 9.14
CA GLU A 162 -23.53 -3.74 7.81
C GLU A 162 -24.62 -3.37 6.80
N VAL A 163 -25.90 -3.34 7.18
CA VAL A 163 -26.98 -2.83 6.31
C VAL A 163 -26.73 -1.35 6.01
N TYR A 164 -26.40 -0.54 7.02
CA TYR A 164 -26.10 0.88 6.79
C TYR A 164 -24.84 1.08 5.94
N THR A 165 -23.82 0.24 6.12
CA THR A 165 -22.54 0.39 5.43
C THR A 165 -22.60 -0.10 3.99
N GLN A 166 -23.28 -1.23 3.74
CA GLN A 166 -23.20 -1.94 2.46
C GLN A 166 -24.44 -1.74 1.58
N VAL A 167 -25.63 -1.53 2.17
CA VAL A 167 -26.89 -1.39 1.43
C VAL A 167 -27.32 0.07 1.35
N VAL A 168 -27.44 0.74 2.50
CA VAL A 168 -27.75 2.18 2.51
C VAL A 168 -26.58 2.93 1.90
N GLY A 169 -25.37 2.69 2.42
CA GLY A 169 -24.09 3.13 1.87
C GLY A 169 -23.94 4.64 1.67
N ARG A 170 -22.70 5.11 1.58
CA ARG A 170 -22.43 6.43 1.00
C ARG A 170 -21.89 6.26 -0.40
N ASP A 171 -22.63 6.76 -1.39
CA ASP A 171 -22.14 6.81 -2.75
C ASP A 171 -21.61 8.21 -3.10
N VAL A 172 -20.34 8.26 -3.50
CA VAL A 172 -19.66 9.50 -3.86
C VAL A 172 -19.89 9.75 -5.35
N VAL A 173 -20.92 10.52 -5.66
CA VAL A 173 -21.31 10.81 -7.05
C VAL A 173 -20.44 11.87 -7.72
N GLY A 174 -19.76 12.71 -6.93
CA GLY A 174 -18.86 13.73 -7.45
C GLY A 174 -17.78 14.12 -6.45
N SER A 175 -16.60 14.50 -6.96
CA SER A 175 -15.45 14.93 -6.16
C SER A 175 -14.70 16.06 -6.84
N TRP A 176 -14.53 17.17 -6.12
CA TRP A 176 -13.84 18.36 -6.60
C TRP A 176 -12.60 18.65 -5.74
N PRO A 177 -11.42 18.84 -6.36
CA PRO A 177 -10.18 19.20 -5.66
C PRO A 177 -10.29 20.50 -4.86
N LEU A 178 -9.41 20.68 -3.88
CA LEU A 178 -9.39 21.82 -2.94
C LEU A 178 -9.53 23.19 -3.63
N THR A 179 -8.76 23.42 -4.69
CA THR A 179 -8.77 24.71 -5.41
C THR A 179 -10.14 25.00 -6.01
N GLU A 180 -10.77 24.00 -6.59
CA GLU A 180 -12.07 24.16 -7.23
C GLU A 180 -13.16 24.33 -6.18
N ALA A 181 -13.10 23.53 -5.12
CA ALA A 181 -13.99 23.65 -3.96
C ALA A 181 -13.91 25.03 -3.26
N LEU A 182 -12.72 25.66 -3.25
CA LEU A 182 -12.52 26.97 -2.63
C LEU A 182 -12.95 28.14 -3.54
N PHE A 183 -12.63 28.09 -4.83
CA PHE A 183 -12.82 29.23 -5.73
C PHE A 183 -14.11 29.15 -6.58
N ASN A 184 -14.64 27.94 -6.82
CA ASN A 184 -15.78 27.70 -7.72
C ASN A 184 -16.98 27.05 -7.00
N ARG A 185 -17.10 27.22 -5.69
CA ARG A 185 -18.15 26.56 -4.88
C ARG A 185 -19.57 26.76 -5.39
N GLY A 186 -19.92 27.97 -5.83
CA GLY A 186 -21.27 28.25 -6.34
C GLY A 186 -21.60 27.50 -7.64
N ALA A 187 -20.59 27.24 -8.49
CA ALA A 187 -20.77 26.44 -9.70
C ALA A 187 -21.01 24.98 -9.34
N ILE A 188 -20.24 24.43 -8.38
CA ILE A 188 -20.40 23.07 -7.87
C ILE A 188 -21.79 22.87 -7.26
N GLU A 189 -22.25 23.81 -6.42
CA GLU A 189 -23.58 23.76 -5.81
C GLU A 189 -24.71 23.72 -6.86
N THR A 190 -24.54 24.46 -7.96
CA THR A 190 -25.51 24.48 -9.05
C THR A 190 -25.48 23.18 -9.87
N GLU A 191 -24.29 22.68 -10.18
CA GLU A 191 -24.07 21.42 -10.91
C GLU A 191 -24.65 20.23 -10.13
N VAL A 192 -24.33 20.12 -8.84
CA VAL A 192 -24.82 19.03 -7.99
C VAL A 192 -26.33 19.11 -7.80
N ALA A 193 -26.90 20.30 -7.61
CA ALA A 193 -28.35 20.44 -7.52
C ALA A 193 -29.09 20.07 -8.82
N ALA A 194 -28.43 20.23 -9.98
CA ALA A 194 -29.01 19.89 -11.28
C ALA A 194 -28.94 18.39 -11.57
N ASP A 195 -27.79 17.76 -11.34
CA ASP A 195 -27.53 16.37 -11.71
C ASP A 195 -27.88 15.38 -10.59
N HIS A 196 -27.77 15.80 -9.33
CA HIS A 196 -27.94 14.95 -8.14
C HIS A 196 -28.72 15.68 -7.02
N PRO A 197 -30.06 15.80 -7.13
CA PRO A 197 -30.87 16.60 -6.21
C PRO A 197 -30.89 16.09 -4.76
N ASN A 198 -30.61 14.80 -4.55
CA ASN A 198 -30.53 14.18 -3.23
C ASN A 198 -29.11 14.14 -2.66
N ALA A 199 -28.11 14.62 -3.42
CA ALA A 199 -26.73 14.64 -2.95
C ALA A 199 -26.47 15.84 -2.04
N THR A 200 -25.74 15.57 -0.97
CA THR A 200 -25.29 16.59 -0.02
C THR A 200 -23.83 16.89 -0.26
N LEU A 201 -23.50 18.17 -0.36
CA LEU A 201 -22.12 18.61 -0.43
C LEU A 201 -21.49 18.63 0.96
N GLN A 202 -20.37 17.94 1.08
CA GLN A 202 -19.61 17.94 2.31
C GLN A 202 -18.12 18.12 2.02
N TRP A 203 -17.43 18.71 3.00
CA TRP A 203 -15.98 18.76 2.97
C TRP A 203 -15.41 17.38 3.28
N ASN A 204 -14.43 16.93 2.50
CA ASN A 204 -13.81 15.64 2.71
C ASN A 204 -12.29 15.74 2.66
N SER A 205 -11.66 14.93 3.51
CA SER A 205 -10.24 14.63 3.41
C SER A 205 -10.10 13.15 3.13
N TRP A 206 -9.39 12.80 2.07
CA TRP A 206 -9.02 11.42 1.77
C TRP A 206 -7.88 10.91 2.69
N LEU A 207 -7.35 11.78 3.56
CA LEU A 207 -6.31 11.44 4.52
C LEU A 207 -6.84 11.69 5.93
N ASP A 208 -7.49 10.69 6.47
CA ASP A 208 -7.93 10.64 7.86
C ASP A 208 -7.21 9.50 8.61
N PRO A 209 -7.29 9.44 9.96
CA PRO A 209 -6.67 8.36 10.73
C PRO A 209 -7.20 6.97 10.37
N GLN A 210 -8.46 6.87 9.94
CA GLN A 210 -9.13 5.63 9.59
C GLN A 210 -8.55 5.06 8.28
N PHE A 211 -8.17 5.90 7.31
CA PHE A 211 -7.48 5.49 6.08
C PHE A 211 -6.24 4.60 6.32
N LEU A 212 -5.52 4.81 7.42
CA LEU A 212 -4.34 4.01 7.77
C LEU A 212 -4.70 2.64 8.37
N VAL A 213 -5.89 2.52 8.96
CA VAL A 213 -6.35 1.35 9.73
C VAL A 213 -7.34 0.51 8.93
N ASP A 214 -8.05 1.10 7.99
CA ASP A 214 -9.00 0.41 7.12
C ASP A 214 -8.28 -0.45 6.08
N SER A 215 -8.91 -1.58 5.77
CA SER A 215 -8.54 -2.43 4.65
C SER A 215 -8.90 -1.80 3.31
N MET A 216 -8.30 -2.28 2.23
CA MET A 216 -8.70 -1.87 0.89
C MET A 216 -10.15 -2.29 0.62
N SER A 217 -11.01 -1.33 0.30
CA SER A 217 -12.40 -1.52 -0.10
C SER A 217 -12.59 -1.24 -1.59
N ASN A 218 -13.62 -1.85 -2.18
CA ASN A 218 -14.09 -1.53 -3.54
C ASN A 218 -14.91 -0.23 -3.59
N THR A 219 -15.40 0.26 -2.45
CA THR A 219 -16.05 1.55 -2.32
C THR A 219 -14.99 2.62 -2.00
N PRO A 220 -14.82 3.67 -2.83
CA PRO A 220 -13.81 4.70 -2.60
C PRO A 220 -13.95 5.40 -1.24
N ALA A 221 -15.19 5.55 -0.74
CA ALA A 221 -15.49 6.23 0.52
C ALA A 221 -14.90 5.54 1.76
N ASN A 222 -14.76 4.21 1.73
CA ASN A 222 -14.33 3.39 2.88
C ASN A 222 -13.00 2.67 2.61
N THR A 223 -12.23 3.13 1.63
CA THR A 223 -10.99 2.44 1.24
C THR A 223 -9.82 2.91 2.11
N GLY A 224 -9.07 1.95 2.67
CA GLY A 224 -7.84 2.21 3.42
C GLY A 224 -6.62 1.50 2.84
N ILE A 225 -5.45 1.79 3.41
CA ILE A 225 -4.14 1.27 2.96
C ILE A 225 -3.53 0.24 3.89
N ARG A 226 -4.22 -0.18 4.97
CA ARG A 226 -3.64 -1.05 6.00
C ARG A 226 -2.99 -2.30 5.42
N THR A 227 -3.65 -2.97 4.48
CA THR A 227 -3.14 -4.22 3.88
C THR A 227 -1.84 -4.00 3.11
N ALA A 228 -1.76 -2.95 2.29
CA ALA A 228 -0.55 -2.61 1.55
C ALA A 228 0.57 -2.12 2.48
N PHE A 229 0.22 -1.33 3.49
CA PHE A 229 1.15 -0.82 4.50
C PHE A 229 1.77 -1.93 5.34
N LEU A 230 0.95 -2.84 5.89
CA LEU A 230 1.44 -3.98 6.64
C LEU A 230 2.24 -4.94 5.75
N GLY A 231 1.79 -5.19 4.51
CA GLY A 231 2.53 -6.02 3.57
C GLY A 231 3.94 -5.50 3.28
N THR A 232 4.07 -4.19 3.03
CA THR A 232 5.38 -3.56 2.83
C THR A 232 6.22 -3.59 4.10
N LEU A 233 5.64 -3.34 5.27
CA LEU A 233 6.34 -3.44 6.55
C LEU A 233 6.89 -4.86 6.81
N TRP A 234 6.08 -5.89 6.57
CA TRP A 234 6.51 -7.28 6.71
C TRP A 234 7.67 -7.63 5.79
N VAL A 235 7.60 -7.21 4.52
CA VAL A 235 8.69 -7.42 3.56
C VAL A 235 9.96 -6.72 4.04
N LEU A 236 9.87 -5.45 4.44
CA LEU A 236 11.02 -4.67 4.94
C LEU A 236 11.66 -5.30 6.17
N VAL A 237 10.86 -5.70 7.17
CA VAL A 237 11.36 -6.31 8.40
C VAL A 237 12.04 -7.65 8.11
N LEU A 238 11.41 -8.51 7.31
CA LEU A 238 11.98 -9.81 6.95
C LEU A 238 13.26 -9.66 6.11
N THR A 239 13.27 -8.72 5.16
CA THR A 239 14.49 -8.40 4.40
C THR A 239 15.60 -7.92 5.32
N LEU A 240 15.29 -7.03 6.27
CA LEU A 240 16.27 -6.53 7.24
C LEU A 240 16.83 -7.67 8.11
N LEU A 241 15.97 -8.57 8.61
CA LEU A 241 16.38 -9.70 9.44
C LEU A 241 17.34 -10.66 8.74
N VAL A 242 17.29 -10.75 7.41
CA VAL A 242 18.18 -11.61 6.60
C VAL A 242 19.39 -10.84 6.11
N ALA A 243 19.17 -9.71 5.44
CA ALA A 243 20.22 -8.93 4.79
C ALA A 243 21.17 -8.28 5.81
N PHE A 244 20.67 -7.82 6.95
CA PHE A 244 21.51 -7.12 7.93
C PHE A 244 22.54 -8.04 8.59
N PRO A 245 22.18 -9.20 9.18
CA PRO A 245 23.18 -10.09 9.77
C PRO A 245 24.16 -10.65 8.73
N LEU A 246 23.69 -10.98 7.52
CA LEU A 246 24.55 -11.48 6.45
C LEU A 246 25.52 -10.40 5.94
N GLY A 247 25.03 -9.18 5.71
CA GLY A 247 25.85 -8.06 5.26
C GLY A 247 26.90 -7.66 6.28
N VAL A 248 26.49 -7.48 7.55
CA VAL A 248 27.41 -7.15 8.64
C VAL A 248 28.40 -8.28 8.90
N GLY A 249 27.94 -9.53 8.93
CA GLY A 249 28.80 -10.70 9.12
C GLY A 249 29.83 -10.85 8.00
N THR A 250 29.42 -10.63 6.75
CA THR A 250 30.33 -10.65 5.58
C THR A 250 31.35 -9.52 5.66
N ALA A 251 30.93 -8.30 6.03
CA ALA A 251 31.82 -7.16 6.18
C ALA A 251 32.87 -7.39 7.29
N ILE A 252 32.44 -7.88 8.46
CA ILE A 252 33.36 -8.21 9.57
C ILE A 252 34.34 -9.31 9.15
N TYR A 253 33.85 -10.36 8.47
CA TYR A 253 34.72 -11.45 8.01
C TYR A 253 35.79 -10.94 7.03
N LEU A 254 35.40 -10.13 6.04
CA LEU A 254 36.34 -9.60 5.05
C LEU A 254 37.32 -8.57 5.63
N GLU A 255 36.92 -7.81 6.65
CA GLU A 255 37.81 -6.79 7.23
C GLU A 255 38.77 -7.39 8.27
N GLU A 256 38.27 -8.24 9.17
CA GLU A 256 39.06 -8.72 10.32
C GLU A 256 39.75 -10.06 10.06
N TYR A 257 39.14 -10.94 9.25
CA TYR A 257 39.63 -12.30 9.03
C TYR A 257 40.22 -12.53 7.63
N SER A 258 40.11 -11.55 6.72
CA SER A 258 40.81 -11.63 5.44
C SER A 258 42.31 -11.68 5.67
N THR A 259 42.95 -12.66 5.02
CA THR A 259 44.41 -12.75 4.97
C THR A 259 44.94 -12.44 3.56
N GLY A 260 44.06 -12.06 2.62
CA GLY A 260 44.38 -11.65 1.26
C GLY A 260 44.64 -12.78 0.26
N ASP A 261 44.62 -14.06 0.67
CA ASP A 261 44.95 -15.19 -0.22
C ASP A 261 44.01 -16.42 -0.10
N ASN A 262 42.88 -16.26 0.60
CA ASN A 262 41.93 -17.35 0.83
C ASN A 262 40.97 -17.54 -0.36
N TRP A 263 40.71 -18.80 -0.74
CA TRP A 263 39.79 -19.10 -1.85
C TRP A 263 38.35 -18.62 -1.57
N LEU A 264 37.91 -18.71 -0.31
CA LEU A 264 36.59 -18.28 0.15
C LEU A 264 36.43 -16.76 0.02
N GLU A 265 37.47 -15.99 0.35
CA GLU A 265 37.49 -14.54 0.23
C GLU A 265 37.35 -14.10 -1.23
N ARG A 266 38.18 -14.66 -2.13
CA ARG A 266 38.08 -14.38 -3.57
C ARG A 266 36.69 -14.72 -4.12
N PHE A 267 36.09 -15.82 -3.63
CA PHE A 267 34.73 -16.19 -4.02
C PHE A 267 33.71 -15.15 -3.56
N ILE A 268 33.73 -14.73 -2.29
CA ILE A 268 32.82 -13.72 -1.74
C ILE A 268 32.97 -12.38 -2.46
N GLU A 269 34.20 -11.85 -2.58
CA GLU A 269 34.45 -10.57 -3.24
C GLU A 269 34.00 -10.56 -4.70
N THR A 270 34.25 -11.66 -5.43
CA THR A 270 33.83 -11.78 -6.83
C THR A 270 32.30 -11.76 -6.94
N ASN A 271 31.60 -12.46 -6.04
CA ASN A 271 30.14 -12.43 -6.01
C ASN A 271 29.62 -11.03 -5.66
N ILE A 272 30.17 -10.34 -4.64
CA ILE A 272 29.75 -8.98 -4.28
C ILE A 272 29.94 -8.01 -5.45
N ARG A 273 31.09 -8.05 -6.15
CA ARG A 273 31.36 -7.19 -7.31
C ARG A 273 30.42 -7.49 -8.48
N ASN A 274 30.16 -8.78 -8.74
CA ASN A 274 29.23 -9.18 -9.79
C ASN A 274 27.80 -8.74 -9.45
N LEU A 275 27.38 -8.91 -8.20
CA LEU A 275 26.06 -8.52 -7.73
C LEU A 275 25.86 -6.99 -7.80
N ALA A 276 26.83 -6.21 -7.34
CA ALA A 276 26.75 -4.74 -7.40
C ALA A 276 26.58 -4.17 -8.83
N GLY A 277 26.97 -4.92 -9.86
CA GLY A 277 26.86 -4.51 -11.27
C GLY A 277 25.59 -4.98 -11.99
N VAL A 278 24.77 -5.83 -11.36
CA VAL A 278 23.59 -6.43 -12.01
C VAL A 278 22.37 -5.50 -11.87
N PRO A 279 21.61 -5.24 -12.97
CA PRO A 279 20.38 -4.46 -12.89
C PRO A 279 19.31 -5.10 -12.00
N SER A 280 18.54 -4.27 -11.28
CA SER A 280 17.50 -4.71 -10.33
C SER A 280 16.44 -5.66 -10.93
N ILE A 281 16.11 -5.53 -12.21
CA ILE A 281 15.15 -6.40 -12.91
C ILE A 281 15.58 -7.88 -12.90
N ILE A 282 16.89 -8.14 -12.99
CA ILE A 282 17.43 -9.50 -13.03
C ILE A 282 17.27 -10.16 -11.67
N TYR A 283 17.44 -9.42 -10.58
CA TYR A 283 17.17 -9.89 -9.23
C TYR A 283 15.70 -10.28 -9.02
N GLY A 284 14.76 -9.49 -9.55
CA GLY A 284 13.35 -9.85 -9.52
C GLY A 284 13.05 -11.17 -10.23
N LEU A 285 13.65 -11.39 -11.40
CA LEU A 285 13.49 -12.64 -12.15
C LEU A 285 14.17 -13.83 -11.46
N LEU A 286 15.35 -13.62 -10.88
CA LEU A 286 16.08 -14.64 -10.13
C LEU A 286 15.31 -15.03 -8.86
N GLY A 287 14.78 -14.06 -8.13
CA GLY A 287 13.96 -14.30 -6.94
C GLY A 287 12.69 -15.08 -7.25
N LEU A 288 12.03 -14.78 -8.38
CA LEU A 288 10.90 -15.58 -8.86
C LEU A 288 11.32 -17.02 -9.19
N ALA A 289 12.46 -17.23 -9.86
CA ALA A 289 12.92 -18.56 -10.22
C ALA A 289 13.31 -19.38 -8.98
N ILE A 290 14.03 -18.78 -8.04
CA ILE A 290 14.58 -19.47 -6.87
C ILE A 290 13.55 -19.54 -5.74
N PHE A 291 13.10 -18.40 -5.21
CA PHE A 291 12.29 -18.38 -4.00
C PHE A 291 10.84 -18.76 -4.25
N VAL A 292 10.27 -18.39 -5.40
CA VAL A 292 8.86 -18.71 -5.68
C VAL A 292 8.70 -20.10 -6.30
N ARG A 293 9.59 -20.52 -7.21
CA ARG A 293 9.43 -21.80 -7.93
C ARG A 293 10.30 -22.91 -7.36
N ALA A 294 11.61 -22.70 -7.22
CA ALA A 294 12.51 -23.77 -6.77
C ALA A 294 12.36 -24.11 -5.28
N LEU A 295 12.09 -23.10 -4.44
CA LEU A 295 11.95 -23.23 -2.99
C LEU A 295 10.49 -23.18 -2.51
N GLU A 296 9.52 -23.48 -3.38
CA GLU A 296 8.09 -23.43 -3.07
C GLU A 296 7.72 -24.23 -1.81
N GLY A 297 8.37 -25.37 -1.56
CA GLY A 297 8.12 -26.17 -0.35
C GLY A 297 8.50 -25.50 0.98
N ILE A 298 9.39 -24.49 0.94
CA ILE A 298 9.86 -23.74 2.13
C ILE A 298 9.18 -22.38 2.21
N THR A 299 9.10 -21.67 1.07
CA THR A 299 8.57 -20.31 1.00
C THR A 299 7.07 -20.26 0.77
N GLN A 300 6.45 -21.39 0.44
CA GLN A 300 5.06 -21.52 0.00
C GLN A 300 4.75 -20.72 -1.28
N GLY A 301 5.77 -20.47 -2.10
CA GLY A 301 5.61 -19.85 -3.42
C GLY A 301 5.48 -18.33 -3.35
N ARG A 302 4.31 -17.79 -3.74
CA ARG A 302 4.10 -16.32 -3.89
C ARG A 302 3.72 -15.66 -2.56
N THR A 303 4.68 -15.60 -1.64
CA THR A 303 4.48 -15.07 -0.28
C THR A 303 5.37 -13.88 0.03
N VAL A 304 5.09 -13.22 1.16
CA VAL A 304 5.94 -12.16 1.72
C VAL A 304 7.36 -12.64 2.03
N ILE A 305 7.54 -13.93 2.34
CA ILE A 305 8.85 -14.54 2.59
C ILE A 305 9.66 -14.56 1.29
N SER A 306 9.07 -15.01 0.18
CA SER A 306 9.73 -15.01 -1.12
C SER A 306 10.11 -13.61 -1.59
N ALA A 307 9.22 -12.62 -1.36
CA ALA A 307 9.51 -11.23 -1.66
C ALA A 307 10.67 -10.70 -0.81
N ALA A 308 10.65 -10.97 0.50
CA ALA A 308 11.68 -10.51 1.43
C ALA A 308 13.07 -11.10 1.11
N LEU A 309 13.13 -12.39 0.80
CA LEU A 309 14.37 -13.06 0.39
C LEU A 309 14.89 -12.54 -0.94
N THR A 310 14.00 -12.21 -1.89
CA THR A 310 14.40 -11.59 -3.17
C THR A 310 15.03 -10.23 -2.95
N MET A 311 14.46 -9.41 -2.06
CA MET A 311 14.99 -8.08 -1.71
C MET A 311 16.28 -8.14 -0.88
N ALA A 312 16.60 -9.31 -0.29
CA ALA A 312 17.81 -9.50 0.51
C ALA A 312 19.05 -9.93 -0.31
N LEU A 313 18.87 -10.25 -1.61
CA LEU A 313 19.95 -10.58 -2.54
C LEU A 313 20.71 -9.32 -3.00
#